data_AF-A0A5A7S935-F1
#
_entry.id   AF-A0A5A7S935-F1
#
_cell.length_a   1.000
_cell.length_b   1.000
_cell.length_c   1.000
_cell.angle_alpha   90.00
_cell.angle_beta   90.00
_cell.angle_gamma   90.00
#
_symmetry.space_group_name_H-M   'P 1'
#
loop_
_entity.id
_entity.type
_entity.pdbx_description
1 polymer ?
#
loop_
_entity_poly.entity_id
_entity_poly.type
_entity_poly.pdbx_seq_one_letter_code
_entity_poly.pdbx_strand_id
1 'polypeptide(L)'
;MTEIWELRSRFASALSLMYGREVPEYTTLVSVAEQVNADVAARDPHADRLGSLARVTAERHGAIRVGTPAELRDVATVFAAFGMYPVGFYDLRDAPVPVPVVSTAFRPIDADQLARNPFRVFTSMLAVHDRRFFDAELAQRLHRFLDRRTLFAPELLDLARQAAADCGLDEPEATRLISLATAVFALSDDPIDAAWYEELSQVSAVAADIGGVSSTHINHLTPRVLDIDELYRRMSERGITMIDEIQGPPAWSGPDVLLRQTSFRALAEPRRFLAADGTSYDGALRVRFGEVEARGIALTPAGREHYDALMDRNAPAADWDREFPNTEAQLESDGLAYFEYRVDEGAMVGDPIVYEDFLPRSAAGIFASNLADVNLANDTALGISAADSGYQNYDIAWLSNAIGVDVHDPYDLYRTQQERSRAHALAQLGRSGNVDTRGAR
;
A
#
# COMPACT_ATOMS: atom_id res chain seq x y z
N MET A 1 22.45 -17.57 -8.10
CA MET A 1 21.51 -16.52 -8.49
C MET A 1 20.35 -16.50 -7.50
N THR A 2 20.15 -15.36 -6.85
CA THR A 2 18.99 -15.07 -6.01
C THR A 2 17.85 -14.61 -6.90
N GLU A 3 16.73 -15.32 -6.87
CA GLU A 3 15.57 -15.03 -7.72
C GLU A 3 14.87 -13.73 -7.29
N ILE A 4 14.14 -13.10 -8.21
CA ILE A 4 13.47 -11.81 -7.96
C ILE A 4 12.53 -11.80 -6.74
N TRP A 5 11.82 -12.90 -6.48
CA TRP A 5 10.95 -13.02 -5.31
C TRP A 5 11.74 -13.18 -4.01
N GLU A 6 12.94 -13.79 -4.07
CA GLU A 6 13.83 -13.89 -2.92
C GLU A 6 14.43 -12.53 -2.59
N LEU A 7 14.81 -11.75 -3.61
CA LEU A 7 15.24 -10.35 -3.44
C LEU A 7 14.13 -9.55 -2.76
N ARG A 8 12.89 -9.65 -3.25
CA ARG A 8 11.72 -8.99 -2.65
C ARG A 8 11.48 -9.41 -1.21
N SER A 9 11.53 -10.71 -0.93
CA SER A 9 11.34 -11.23 0.42
C SER A 9 12.42 -10.73 1.38
N ARG A 10 13.70 -10.75 0.95
CA ARG A 10 14.82 -10.25 1.75
C ARG A 10 14.71 -8.74 1.97
N PHE A 11 14.30 -7.98 0.96
CA PHE A 11 14.08 -6.53 1.07
C PHE A 11 12.94 -6.20 2.05
N ALA A 12 11.80 -6.89 1.97
CA ALA A 12 10.69 -6.72 2.91
C ALA A 12 11.11 -7.04 4.36
N SER A 13 11.88 -8.12 4.56
CA SER A 13 12.45 -8.45 5.88
C SER A 13 13.45 -7.40 6.37
N ALA A 14 14.33 -6.90 5.49
CA ALA A 14 15.30 -5.87 5.85
C ALA A 14 14.62 -4.55 6.24
N LEU A 15 13.58 -4.13 5.50
CA LEU A 15 12.75 -2.98 5.86
C LEU A 15 12.05 -3.19 7.20
N SER A 16 11.46 -4.37 7.44
CA SER A 16 10.80 -4.67 8.72
C SER A 16 11.77 -4.61 9.90
N LEU A 17 12.99 -5.12 9.73
CA LEU A 17 14.02 -5.06 10.78
C LEU A 17 14.51 -3.63 11.02
N MET A 18 14.70 -2.84 9.97
CA MET A 18 15.06 -1.43 10.08
C MET A 18 13.94 -0.64 10.78
N TYR A 19 12.71 -0.75 10.29
CA TYR A 19 11.56 -0.03 10.83
C TYR A 19 11.28 -0.39 12.29
N GLY A 20 11.39 -1.67 12.67
CA GLY A 20 11.22 -2.09 14.07
C GLY A 20 12.30 -1.57 15.04
N ARG A 21 13.50 -1.22 14.55
CA ARG A 21 14.52 -0.53 15.37
C ARG A 21 14.19 0.95 15.54
N GLU A 22 13.63 1.56 14.50
CA GLU A 22 13.31 2.99 14.48
C GLU A 22 11.97 3.30 15.16
N VAL A 23 11.03 2.35 15.15
CA VAL A 23 9.68 2.44 15.75
C VAL A 23 9.41 1.19 16.58
N PRO A 24 9.78 1.16 17.88
CA PRO A 24 9.67 -0.04 18.72
C PRO A 24 8.24 -0.64 18.80
N GLU A 25 7.21 0.19 18.78
CA GLU A 25 5.80 -0.18 18.80
C GLU A 25 5.41 -1.03 17.59
N TYR A 26 6.08 -0.88 16.44
CA TYR A 26 5.89 -1.76 15.29
C TYR A 26 6.30 -3.21 15.61
N THR A 27 7.37 -3.41 16.38
CA THR A 27 7.78 -4.76 16.80
C THR A 27 6.71 -5.42 17.68
N THR A 28 6.08 -4.64 18.57
CA THR A 28 4.93 -5.11 19.35
C THR A 28 3.74 -5.46 18.45
N LEU A 29 3.43 -4.60 17.48
CA LEU A 29 2.35 -4.83 16.52
C LEU A 29 2.55 -6.15 15.73
N VAL A 30 3.75 -6.38 15.20
CA VAL A 30 4.07 -7.62 14.48
C VAL A 30 3.89 -8.84 15.38
N SER A 31 4.39 -8.79 16.61
CA SER A 31 4.24 -9.90 17.56
C SER A 31 2.78 -10.19 17.90
N VAL A 32 1.95 -9.16 18.06
CA VAL A 32 0.52 -9.32 18.31
C VAL A 32 -0.19 -9.90 17.08
N ALA A 33 0.12 -9.41 15.88
CA ALA A 33 -0.43 -9.94 14.63
C ALA A 33 -0.10 -11.43 14.45
N GLU A 34 1.15 -11.83 14.69
CA GLU A 34 1.57 -13.23 14.65
C GLU A 34 0.80 -14.12 15.64
N GLN A 35 0.58 -13.64 16.87
CA GLN A 35 -0.20 -14.36 17.88
C GLN A 35 -1.67 -14.50 17.47
N VAL A 36 -2.29 -13.42 16.98
CA VAL A 36 -3.68 -13.45 16.51
C VAL A 36 -3.83 -14.41 15.33
N ASN A 37 -2.91 -14.36 14.36
CA ASN A 37 -2.94 -15.24 13.21
C ASN A 37 -2.80 -16.71 13.60
N ALA A 38 -1.90 -17.03 14.54
CA ALA A 38 -1.74 -18.37 15.06
C ALA A 38 -3.02 -18.87 15.79
N ASP A 39 -3.64 -18.01 16.60
CA ASP A 39 -4.87 -18.35 17.32
C ASP A 39 -6.06 -18.56 16.36
N VAL A 40 -6.17 -17.75 15.30
CA VAL A 40 -7.17 -17.93 14.24
C VAL A 40 -6.93 -19.24 13.49
N ALA A 41 -5.70 -19.51 13.06
CA ALA A 41 -5.35 -20.74 12.36
C ALA A 41 -5.57 -22.01 13.22
N ALA A 42 -5.48 -21.90 14.54
CA ALA A 42 -5.75 -23.01 15.45
C ALA A 42 -7.26 -23.29 15.65
N ARG A 43 -8.12 -22.28 15.50
CA ARG A 43 -9.58 -22.39 15.75
C ARG A 43 -10.42 -22.53 14.48
N ASP A 44 -9.95 -21.99 13.36
CA ASP A 44 -10.68 -21.93 12.09
C ASP A 44 -10.00 -22.81 11.03
N PRO A 45 -10.64 -23.91 10.59
CA PRO A 45 -10.11 -24.77 9.54
C PRO A 45 -10.02 -24.09 8.16
N HIS A 46 -10.59 -22.90 7.99
CA HIS A 46 -10.57 -22.11 6.76
C HIS A 46 -9.67 -20.87 6.85
N ALA A 47 -8.81 -20.78 7.86
CA ALA A 47 -7.91 -19.63 8.06
C ALA A 47 -6.93 -19.38 6.89
N ASP A 48 -6.68 -20.38 6.04
CA ASP A 48 -5.83 -20.27 4.86
C ASP A 48 -6.58 -19.92 3.57
N ARG A 49 -7.91 -19.72 3.65
CA ARG A 49 -8.78 -19.44 2.49
C ARG A 49 -8.32 -18.23 1.67
N LEU A 50 -7.77 -17.22 2.34
CA LEU A 50 -7.25 -16.00 1.73
C LEU A 50 -5.70 -15.93 1.79
N GLY A 51 -5.06 -17.09 1.75
CA GLY A 51 -3.61 -17.27 1.70
C GLY A 51 -3.08 -18.08 2.89
N SER A 52 -2.02 -18.87 2.63
CA SER A 52 -1.39 -19.69 3.67
C SER A 52 -0.91 -18.86 4.86
N LEU A 53 -0.89 -19.46 6.06
CA LEU A 53 -0.40 -18.79 7.27
C LEU A 53 1.04 -18.25 7.09
N ALA A 54 1.89 -18.98 6.37
CA ALA A 54 3.24 -18.52 6.04
C ALA A 54 3.23 -17.23 5.20
N ARG A 55 2.36 -17.15 4.18
CA ARG A 55 2.15 -15.94 3.37
C ARG A 55 1.64 -14.80 4.25
N VAL A 56 0.58 -15.02 5.02
CA VAL A 56 -0.06 -14.01 5.88
C VAL A 56 0.94 -13.43 6.90
N THR A 57 1.74 -14.28 7.55
CA THR A 57 2.73 -13.83 8.53
C THR A 57 3.84 -12.99 7.89
N ALA A 58 4.31 -13.37 6.70
CA ALA A 58 5.34 -12.64 5.95
C ALA A 58 4.82 -11.39 5.22
N GLU A 59 3.51 -11.31 4.98
CA GLU A 59 2.86 -10.27 4.19
C GLU A 59 2.95 -8.91 4.89
N ARG A 60 3.49 -7.94 4.15
CA ARG A 60 3.62 -6.55 4.58
C ARG A 60 3.27 -5.64 3.43
N HIS A 61 2.79 -4.45 3.75
CA HIS A 61 2.90 -3.33 2.83
C HIS A 61 3.62 -2.16 3.49
N GLY A 62 4.33 -1.37 2.69
CA GLY A 62 4.94 -0.11 3.09
C GLY A 62 4.26 1.08 2.44
N ALA A 63 4.52 2.28 2.95
CA ALA A 63 4.20 3.51 2.24
C ALA A 63 5.39 4.46 2.20
N ILE A 64 5.69 5.02 1.03
CA ILE A 64 6.76 6.01 0.83
C ILE A 64 6.21 7.24 0.11
N ARG A 65 6.95 8.35 0.18
CA ARG A 65 6.59 9.59 -0.49
C ARG A 65 7.78 10.19 -1.23
N VAL A 66 7.50 10.76 -2.40
CA VAL A 66 8.48 11.45 -3.26
C VAL A 66 7.90 12.77 -3.75
N GLY A 67 8.76 13.67 -4.20
CA GLY A 67 8.41 15.04 -4.57
C GLY A 67 8.32 15.29 -6.07
N THR A 68 8.96 14.47 -6.92
CA THR A 68 9.03 14.75 -8.37
C THR A 68 8.75 13.53 -9.24
N PRO A 69 8.34 13.74 -10.52
CA PRO A 69 8.23 12.66 -11.50
C PRO A 69 9.55 11.90 -11.73
N ALA A 70 10.70 12.59 -11.62
CA ALA A 70 12.00 11.95 -11.77
C ALA A 70 12.29 11.00 -10.60
N GLU A 71 12.03 11.42 -9.36
CA GLU A 71 12.15 10.56 -8.18
C GLU A 71 11.18 9.37 -8.27
N LEU A 72 9.97 9.56 -8.78
CA LEU A 72 9.00 8.48 -8.96
C LEU A 72 9.47 7.44 -10.01
N ARG A 73 10.15 7.88 -11.07
CA ARG A 73 10.78 6.97 -12.05
C ARG A 73 11.93 6.16 -11.44
N ASP A 74 12.72 6.79 -10.58
CA ASP A 74 13.78 6.09 -9.84
C ASP A 74 13.19 5.06 -8.88
N VAL A 75 12.09 5.38 -8.19
CA VAL A 75 11.31 4.43 -7.38
C VAL A 75 10.88 3.22 -8.23
N ALA A 76 10.31 3.45 -9.41
CA ALA A 76 9.90 2.35 -10.29
C ALA A 76 11.09 1.49 -10.74
N THR A 77 12.26 2.10 -10.98
CA THR A 77 13.49 1.37 -11.28
C THR A 77 13.91 0.49 -10.11
N VAL A 78 13.93 1.03 -8.89
CA VAL A 78 14.28 0.27 -7.68
C VAL A 78 13.30 -0.87 -7.42
N PHE A 79 11.99 -0.63 -7.55
CA PHE A 79 10.99 -1.65 -7.29
C PHE A 79 10.89 -2.73 -8.39
N ALA A 80 11.24 -2.41 -9.63
CA ALA A 80 11.38 -3.41 -10.68
C ALA A 80 12.45 -4.48 -10.34
N ALA A 81 13.51 -4.10 -9.62
CA ALA A 81 14.53 -5.04 -9.12
C ALA A 81 13.97 -6.12 -8.17
N PHE A 82 12.82 -5.84 -7.57
CA PHE A 82 12.09 -6.72 -6.66
C PHE A 82 10.82 -7.29 -7.33
N GLY A 83 10.66 -7.16 -8.65
CA GLY A 83 9.51 -7.68 -9.38
C GLY A 83 8.20 -7.00 -9.00
N MET A 84 8.26 -5.71 -8.67
CA MET A 84 7.13 -4.90 -8.26
C MET A 84 6.87 -3.82 -9.31
N TYR A 85 5.63 -3.73 -9.76
CA TYR A 85 5.19 -2.86 -10.86
C TYR A 85 4.09 -1.91 -10.37
N PRO A 86 3.95 -0.71 -10.96
CA PRO A 86 2.92 0.22 -10.55
C PRO A 86 1.52 -0.28 -10.95
N VAL A 87 0.63 -0.36 -9.97
CA VAL A 87 -0.76 -0.80 -10.13
C VAL A 87 -1.69 0.23 -9.50
N GLY A 88 -2.71 0.61 -10.24
CA GLY A 88 -3.73 1.57 -9.83
C GLY A 88 -3.23 3.01 -9.80
N PHE A 89 -4.20 3.93 -9.84
CA PHE A 89 -4.00 5.36 -9.68
C PHE A 89 -4.91 5.86 -8.56
N TYR A 90 -4.33 6.59 -7.62
CA TYR A 90 -5.04 7.12 -6.45
C TYR A 90 -4.84 8.63 -6.39
N ASP A 91 -5.92 9.38 -6.55
CA ASP A 91 -5.89 10.83 -6.42
C ASP A 91 -6.39 11.24 -5.03
N LEU A 92 -5.46 11.58 -4.14
CA LEU A 92 -5.80 11.97 -2.77
C LEU A 92 -6.14 13.46 -2.68
N ARG A 93 -5.98 14.22 -3.77
CA ARG A 93 -6.29 15.66 -3.81
C ARG A 93 -7.79 15.93 -3.83
N ASP A 94 -8.58 14.92 -4.22
CA ASP A 94 -10.04 15.01 -4.30
C ASP A 94 -10.73 14.17 -3.19
N ALA A 95 -9.96 13.73 -2.19
CA ALA A 95 -10.50 13.09 -0.99
C ALA A 95 -11.29 14.10 -0.12
N PRO A 96 -12.18 13.63 0.79
CA PRO A 96 -12.93 14.50 1.70
C PRO A 96 -12.05 15.45 2.53
N VAL A 97 -10.85 14.97 2.89
CA VAL A 97 -9.74 15.81 3.39
C VAL A 97 -8.65 15.80 2.31
N PRO A 98 -8.56 16.86 1.49
CA PRO A 98 -7.60 16.91 0.38
C PRO A 98 -6.15 16.84 0.84
N VAL A 99 -5.36 15.96 0.22
CA VAL A 99 -3.91 15.88 0.42
C VAL A 99 -3.23 16.15 -0.93
N PRO A 100 -2.16 16.96 -1.00
CA PRO A 100 -1.56 17.41 -2.27
C PRO A 100 -0.73 16.33 -2.99
N VAL A 101 -1.21 15.09 -3.06
CA VAL A 101 -0.47 13.95 -3.63
C VAL A 101 -1.32 13.11 -4.57
N VAL A 102 -0.66 12.52 -5.55
CA VAL A 102 -1.19 11.43 -6.37
C VAL A 102 -0.32 10.19 -6.17
N SER A 103 -0.91 9.01 -6.25
CA SER A 103 -0.22 7.78 -5.82
C SER A 103 -0.48 6.58 -6.72
N THR A 104 0.37 5.58 -6.59
CA THR A 104 0.22 4.22 -7.15
C THR A 104 0.77 3.20 -6.15
N ALA A 105 0.44 1.92 -6.34
CA ALA A 105 0.99 0.83 -5.55
C ALA A 105 2.00 0.03 -6.37
N PHE A 106 3.24 -0.08 -5.88
CA PHE A 106 4.20 -1.01 -6.47
C PHE A 106 4.03 -2.40 -5.87
N ARG A 107 3.72 -3.39 -6.71
CA ARG A 107 3.48 -4.77 -6.26
C ARG A 107 3.77 -5.82 -7.32
N PRO A 108 3.98 -7.09 -6.94
CA PRO A 108 3.94 -8.19 -7.90
C PRO A 108 2.56 -8.29 -8.55
N ILE A 109 2.53 -8.70 -9.81
CA ILE A 109 1.31 -8.83 -10.60
C ILE A 109 1.00 -10.30 -10.96
N ASP A 110 1.99 -11.17 -10.91
CA ASP A 110 1.81 -12.60 -11.16
C ASP A 110 1.37 -13.34 -9.90
N ALA A 111 0.37 -14.21 -10.04
CA ALA A 111 -0.21 -14.96 -8.94
C ALA A 111 0.81 -15.84 -8.19
N ASP A 112 1.77 -16.47 -8.87
CA ASP A 112 2.83 -17.25 -8.23
C ASP A 112 3.80 -16.37 -7.43
N GLN A 113 4.06 -15.16 -7.92
CA GLN A 113 4.90 -14.18 -7.24
C GLN A 113 4.23 -13.64 -5.98
N LEU A 114 2.93 -13.35 -6.05
CA LEU A 114 2.09 -12.95 -4.91
C LEU A 114 1.95 -14.06 -3.86
N ALA A 115 1.84 -15.31 -4.30
CA ALA A 115 1.79 -16.47 -3.40
C ALA A 115 3.10 -16.65 -2.61
N ARG A 116 4.25 -16.37 -3.24
CA ARG A 116 5.57 -16.47 -2.59
C ARG A 116 5.85 -15.30 -1.65
N ASN A 117 5.62 -14.07 -2.11
CA ASN A 117 5.81 -12.87 -1.31
C ASN A 117 5.00 -11.70 -1.90
N PRO A 118 3.90 -11.29 -1.24
CA PRO A 118 3.04 -10.20 -1.70
C PRO A 118 3.47 -8.85 -1.10
N PHE A 119 4.77 -8.57 -1.00
CA PHE A 119 5.25 -7.28 -0.47
C PHE A 119 4.91 -6.13 -1.43
N ARG A 120 4.39 -5.04 -0.88
CA ARG A 120 3.78 -3.94 -1.65
C ARG A 120 4.15 -2.60 -1.06
N VAL A 121 4.28 -1.59 -1.91
CA VAL A 121 4.60 -0.24 -1.45
C VAL A 121 3.69 0.79 -2.09
N PHE A 122 2.83 1.41 -1.28
CA PHE A 122 2.05 2.58 -1.67
C PHE A 122 2.98 3.79 -1.80
N THR A 123 3.08 4.35 -3.01
CA THR A 123 4.02 5.43 -3.30
C THR A 123 3.25 6.66 -3.73
N SER A 124 3.38 7.72 -2.93
CA SER A 124 2.75 9.02 -3.21
C SER A 124 3.77 10.01 -3.76
N MET A 125 3.37 10.76 -4.78
CA MET A 125 4.14 11.86 -5.35
C MET A 125 3.40 13.18 -5.12
N LEU A 126 4.15 14.21 -4.68
CA LEU A 126 3.60 15.55 -4.50
C LEU A 126 3.13 16.18 -5.82
N ALA A 127 1.92 16.72 -5.83
CA ALA A 127 1.33 17.43 -6.96
C ALA A 127 1.69 18.92 -6.91
N VAL A 128 2.98 19.24 -7.03
CA VAL A 128 3.54 20.60 -6.86
C VAL A 128 2.88 21.66 -7.75
N HIS A 129 2.33 21.26 -8.90
CA HIS A 129 1.69 22.17 -9.85
C HIS A 129 0.22 22.49 -9.50
N ASP A 130 -0.36 21.85 -8.49
CA ASP A 130 -1.74 22.08 -8.10
C ASP A 130 -1.90 23.38 -7.30
N ARG A 131 -2.50 24.38 -7.95
CA ARG A 131 -2.67 25.73 -7.38
C ARG A 131 -3.66 25.82 -6.22
N ARG A 132 -4.40 24.75 -5.92
CA ARG A 132 -5.22 24.69 -4.70
C ARG A 132 -4.33 24.67 -3.44
N PHE A 133 -3.11 24.13 -3.57
CA PHE A 133 -2.17 23.93 -2.46
C PHE A 133 -0.93 24.81 -2.56
N PHE A 134 -0.38 25.00 -3.77
CA PHE A 134 0.87 25.73 -3.97
C PHE A 134 0.70 26.92 -4.92
N ASP A 135 0.86 28.12 -4.39
CA ASP A 135 0.95 29.32 -5.24
C ASP A 135 2.19 29.29 -6.15
N ALA A 136 2.27 30.26 -7.07
CA ALA A 136 3.34 30.31 -8.07
C ALA A 136 4.74 30.39 -7.46
N GLU A 137 4.91 31.16 -6.38
CA GLU A 137 6.20 31.39 -5.74
C GLU A 137 6.62 30.17 -4.91
N LEU A 138 5.70 29.64 -4.11
CA LEU A 138 5.93 28.47 -3.27
C LEU A 138 6.26 27.25 -4.11
N ALA A 139 5.50 27.01 -5.20
CA ALA A 139 5.78 25.91 -6.13
C ALA A 139 7.18 26.03 -6.76
N GLN A 140 7.62 27.24 -7.13
CA GLN A 140 8.95 27.43 -7.71
C GLN A 140 10.06 27.17 -6.67
N ARG A 141 9.89 27.64 -5.43
CA ARG A 141 10.84 27.39 -4.34
C ARG A 141 10.94 25.92 -4.01
N LEU A 142 9.79 25.24 -3.92
CA LEU A 142 9.69 23.81 -3.67
C LEU A 142 10.34 22.99 -4.78
N HIS A 143 10.10 23.32 -6.06
CA HIS A 143 10.76 22.65 -7.18
C HIS A 143 12.28 22.80 -7.11
N ARG A 144 12.80 24.01 -6.85
CA ARG A 144 14.25 24.24 -6.68
C ARG A 144 14.84 23.46 -5.51
N PHE A 145 14.08 23.24 -4.44
CA PHE A 145 14.53 22.42 -3.32
C PHE A 145 14.62 20.94 -3.74
N LEU A 146 13.55 20.42 -4.33
CA LEU A 146 13.46 19.02 -4.78
C LEU A 146 14.48 18.68 -5.87
N ASP A 147 14.74 19.58 -6.82
CA ASP A 147 15.71 19.36 -7.90
C ASP A 147 17.17 19.27 -7.42
N ARG A 148 17.46 19.76 -6.20
CA ARG A 148 18.81 19.77 -5.64
C ARG A 148 19.15 18.51 -4.86
N ARG A 149 18.15 17.73 -4.42
CA ARG A 149 18.40 16.51 -3.66
C ARG A 149 18.55 15.31 -4.59
N THR A 150 19.13 14.24 -4.06
CA THR A 150 19.27 12.98 -4.77
C THR A 150 18.89 11.88 -3.78
N LEU A 151 17.74 11.25 -4.01
CA LEU A 151 17.22 10.19 -3.13
C LEU A 151 17.88 8.84 -3.43
N PHE A 152 18.13 8.53 -4.70
CA PHE A 152 18.64 7.25 -5.14
C PHE A 152 20.03 7.41 -5.76
N ALA A 153 21.04 6.78 -5.15
CA ALA A 153 22.40 6.82 -5.67
C ALA A 153 22.52 6.06 -7.01
N PRO A 154 23.41 6.48 -7.95
CA PRO A 154 23.58 5.80 -9.23
C PRO A 154 23.86 4.30 -9.11
N GLU A 155 24.68 3.88 -8.15
CA GLU A 155 24.99 2.47 -7.89
C GLU A 155 23.73 1.64 -7.60
N LEU A 156 22.79 2.18 -6.81
CA LEU A 156 21.53 1.51 -6.51
C LEU A 156 20.70 1.34 -7.79
N LEU A 157 20.61 2.39 -8.61
CA LEU A 157 19.84 2.35 -9.85
C LEU A 157 20.44 1.38 -10.88
N ASP A 158 21.77 1.29 -10.96
CA ASP A 158 22.45 0.37 -11.87
C ASP A 158 22.22 -1.09 -11.47
N LEU A 159 22.38 -1.42 -10.17
CA LEU A 159 22.06 -2.74 -9.63
C LEU A 159 20.59 -3.10 -9.81
N ALA A 160 19.69 -2.14 -9.62
CA ALA A 160 18.26 -2.35 -9.76
C ALA A 160 17.88 -2.68 -11.22
N ARG A 161 18.44 -1.96 -12.19
CA ARG A 161 18.24 -2.25 -13.63
C ARG A 161 18.79 -3.63 -14.00
N GLN A 162 19.96 -4.00 -13.50
CA GLN A 162 20.54 -5.32 -13.72
C GLN A 162 19.63 -6.42 -13.15
N ALA A 163 19.17 -6.27 -11.90
CA ALA A 163 18.29 -7.24 -11.26
C ALA A 163 16.98 -7.45 -12.03
N ALA A 164 16.37 -6.37 -12.52
CA ALA A 164 15.16 -6.42 -13.31
C ALA A 164 15.38 -7.11 -14.66
N ALA A 165 16.51 -6.84 -15.33
CA ALA A 165 16.85 -7.43 -16.63
C ALA A 165 17.16 -8.93 -16.53
N ASP A 166 17.89 -9.33 -15.49
CA ASP A 166 18.35 -10.72 -15.29
C ASP A 166 17.35 -11.57 -14.48
N CYS A 167 16.22 -10.98 -14.06
CA CYS A 167 15.22 -11.59 -13.17
C CYS A 167 15.79 -12.09 -11.84
N GLY A 168 16.82 -11.41 -11.33
CA GLY A 168 17.56 -11.79 -10.14
C GLY A 168 18.97 -11.19 -10.14
N LEU A 169 19.73 -11.48 -9.08
CA LEU A 169 21.15 -11.11 -9.00
C LEU A 169 21.94 -12.24 -8.33
N ASP A 170 23.21 -12.38 -8.68
CA ASP A 170 24.14 -13.21 -7.93
C ASP A 170 24.65 -12.49 -6.67
N GLU A 171 25.27 -13.24 -5.75
CA GLU A 171 26.02 -12.65 -4.65
C GLU A 171 27.41 -12.24 -5.15
N PRO A 172 27.96 -11.09 -4.71
CA PRO A 172 27.48 -10.24 -3.61
C PRO A 172 26.52 -9.11 -4.03
N GLU A 173 26.21 -8.96 -5.32
CA GLU A 173 25.36 -7.86 -5.82
C GLU A 173 23.95 -7.88 -5.20
N ALA A 174 23.35 -9.05 -5.01
CA ALA A 174 22.05 -9.20 -4.35
C ALA A 174 22.03 -8.58 -2.95
N THR A 175 23.01 -8.92 -2.11
CA THR A 175 23.14 -8.34 -0.77
C THR A 175 23.40 -6.83 -0.83
N ARG A 176 24.20 -6.36 -1.79
CA ARG A 176 24.49 -4.93 -1.97
C ARG A 176 23.25 -4.14 -2.37
N LEU A 177 22.45 -4.64 -3.32
CA LEU A 177 21.18 -4.06 -3.74
C LEU A 177 20.23 -3.89 -2.55
N ILE A 178 20.02 -4.96 -1.77
CA ILE A 178 19.12 -4.93 -0.61
C ILE A 178 19.60 -3.89 0.41
N SER A 179 20.89 -3.87 0.74
CA SER A 179 21.45 -2.90 1.69
C SER A 179 21.27 -1.46 1.22
N LEU A 180 21.52 -1.16 -0.06
CA LEU A 180 21.36 0.18 -0.62
C LEU A 180 19.89 0.60 -0.66
N ALA A 181 19.00 -0.29 -1.13
CA ALA A 181 17.58 -0.01 -1.22
C ALA A 181 16.97 0.23 0.17
N THR A 182 17.31 -0.59 1.18
CA THR A 182 16.81 -0.40 2.55
C THR A 182 17.31 0.92 3.14
N ALA A 183 18.57 1.30 2.93
CA ALA A 183 19.13 2.53 3.47
C ALA A 183 18.45 3.80 2.96
N VAL A 184 17.92 3.80 1.73
CA VAL A 184 17.17 4.96 1.18
C VAL A 184 15.89 5.24 1.97
N PHE A 185 15.29 4.23 2.58
CA PHE A 185 14.03 4.36 3.30
C PHE A 185 14.20 4.48 4.82
N ALA A 186 15.44 4.54 5.31
CA ALA A 186 15.75 4.82 6.71
C ALA A 186 15.47 6.29 7.04
N LEU A 187 15.08 6.57 8.28
CA LEU A 187 14.89 7.95 8.71
C LEU A 187 16.25 8.67 8.82
N SER A 188 16.44 9.77 8.07
CA SER A 188 17.72 10.53 8.05
C SER A 188 17.94 11.33 9.34
N ASP A 189 19.18 11.43 9.83
CA ASP A 189 19.55 12.30 10.95
C ASP A 189 19.90 13.75 10.53
N ASP A 190 19.76 14.07 9.24
CA ASP A 190 20.06 15.41 8.72
C ASP A 190 19.15 16.48 9.36
N PRO A 191 19.71 17.66 9.68
CA PRO A 191 18.93 18.75 10.24
C PRO A 191 17.92 19.29 9.22
N ILE A 192 16.68 19.49 9.67
CA ILE A 192 15.57 20.03 8.89
C ILE A 192 15.57 21.56 9.00
N ASP A 193 15.45 22.29 7.90
CA ASP A 193 15.26 23.74 7.93
C ASP A 193 13.91 24.06 8.58
N ALA A 194 13.93 24.66 9.77
CA ALA A 194 12.73 24.87 10.58
C ALA A 194 11.74 25.85 9.92
N ALA A 195 12.23 26.93 9.31
CA ALA A 195 11.38 27.94 8.71
C ALA A 195 10.72 27.39 7.44
N TRP A 196 11.48 26.64 6.64
CA TRP A 196 10.96 26.01 5.43
C TRP A 196 9.96 24.90 5.73
N TYR A 197 10.26 24.06 6.72
CA TYR A 197 9.35 22.98 7.13
C TYR A 197 8.04 23.54 7.70
N GLU A 198 8.11 24.58 8.52
CA GLU A 198 6.92 25.26 9.06
C GLU A 198 6.06 25.85 7.93
N GLU A 199 6.67 26.55 6.97
CA GLU A 199 5.95 27.13 5.83
C GLU A 199 5.21 26.07 5.01
N LEU A 200 5.84 24.92 4.73
CA LEU A 200 5.17 23.81 4.05
C LEU A 200 4.09 23.14 4.90
N SER A 201 4.26 23.13 6.24
CA SER A 201 3.29 22.55 7.16
C SER A 201 1.98 23.35 7.17
N GLN A 202 2.05 24.66 6.90
CA GLN A 202 0.87 25.52 6.70
C GLN A 202 0.08 25.16 5.42
N VAL A 203 0.69 24.46 4.46
CA VAL A 203 -0.02 23.89 3.30
C VAL A 203 -0.58 22.51 3.64
N SER A 204 0.29 21.64 4.14
CA SER A 204 -0.06 20.29 4.59
C SER A 204 1.14 19.65 5.27
N ALA A 205 0.91 18.91 6.36
CA ALA A 205 1.96 18.11 6.98
C ALA A 205 2.61 17.11 5.99
N VAL A 206 1.86 16.60 5.00
CA VAL A 206 2.41 15.74 3.94
C VAL A 206 3.31 16.54 2.98
N ALA A 207 2.99 17.79 2.69
CA ALA A 207 3.85 18.65 1.87
C ALA A 207 5.18 18.95 2.59
N ALA A 208 5.15 19.19 3.91
CA ALA A 208 6.35 19.39 4.71
C ALA A 208 7.21 18.14 4.81
N ASP A 209 6.58 16.98 5.02
CA ASP A 209 7.27 15.69 5.10
C ASP A 209 7.96 15.29 3.78
N ILE A 210 7.43 15.73 2.64
CA ILE A 210 8.03 15.47 1.33
C ILE A 210 9.02 16.56 0.94
N GLY A 211 8.60 17.82 1.02
CA GLY A 211 9.30 18.98 0.47
C GLY A 211 10.22 19.69 1.45
N GLY A 212 10.15 19.37 2.74
CA GLY A 212 10.94 19.98 3.80
C GLY A 212 12.22 19.21 4.15
N VAL A 213 12.42 18.02 3.59
CA VAL A 213 13.54 17.12 3.93
C VAL A 213 14.36 16.70 2.71
N SER A 214 15.65 16.45 2.89
CA SER A 214 16.60 16.06 1.82
C SER A 214 16.55 14.58 1.44
N SER A 215 15.81 13.77 2.19
CA SER A 215 15.72 12.30 2.08
C SER A 215 14.27 11.85 1.89
N THR A 216 14.06 10.55 1.72
CA THR A 216 12.75 9.91 1.86
C THR A 216 12.85 8.86 2.96
N HIS A 217 11.72 8.33 3.41
CA HIS A 217 11.69 7.29 4.43
C HIS A 217 10.41 6.45 4.29
N ILE A 218 10.40 5.32 5.00
CA ILE A 218 9.18 4.53 5.17
C ILE A 218 8.23 5.24 6.15
N ASN A 219 7.05 5.62 5.68
CA ASN A 219 6.04 6.33 6.48
C ASN A 219 5.39 5.40 7.50
N HIS A 220 5.02 4.22 7.03
CA HIS A 220 4.52 3.12 7.85
C HIS A 220 4.84 1.79 7.16
N LEU A 221 4.82 0.74 7.96
CA LEU A 221 4.93 -0.63 7.52
C LEU A 221 3.83 -1.44 8.22
N THR A 222 3.03 -2.14 7.43
CA THR A 222 1.74 -2.69 7.84
C THR A 222 1.79 -4.21 7.78
N PRO A 223 1.69 -4.94 8.91
CA PRO A 223 1.44 -6.37 8.92
C PRO A 223 0.01 -6.72 8.56
N ARG A 224 -0.16 -7.90 7.96
CA ARG A 224 -1.47 -8.51 7.79
C ARG A 224 -1.87 -9.30 9.04
N VAL A 225 -3.15 -9.16 9.40
CA VAL A 225 -3.81 -9.94 10.45
C VAL A 225 -5.07 -10.61 9.92
N LEU A 226 -5.42 -11.78 10.45
CA LEU A 226 -6.64 -12.52 10.10
C LEU A 226 -7.87 -12.01 10.87
N ASP A 227 -7.68 -11.42 12.05
CA ASP A 227 -8.74 -10.86 12.89
C ASP A 227 -8.32 -9.49 13.42
N ILE A 228 -8.74 -8.44 12.71
CA ILE A 228 -8.34 -7.06 13.02
C ILE A 228 -9.00 -6.55 14.31
N ASP A 229 -10.19 -7.03 14.65
CA ASP A 229 -10.90 -6.62 15.86
C ASP A 229 -10.21 -7.20 17.12
N GLU A 230 -9.78 -8.47 17.05
CA GLU A 230 -9.02 -9.09 18.14
C GLU A 230 -7.63 -8.44 18.30
N LEU A 231 -6.97 -8.10 17.20
CA LEU A 231 -5.72 -7.35 17.27
C LEU A 231 -5.92 -5.97 17.89
N TYR A 232 -6.96 -5.24 17.47
CA TYR A 232 -7.30 -3.93 18.03
C TYR A 232 -7.46 -4.02 19.55
N ARG A 233 -8.22 -5.01 20.04
CA ARG A 233 -8.42 -5.27 21.46
C ARG A 233 -7.09 -5.55 22.18
N ARG A 234 -6.26 -6.45 21.65
CA ARG A 234 -4.95 -6.83 22.24
C ARG A 234 -3.96 -5.68 22.29
N MET A 235 -3.94 -4.82 21.27
CA MET A 235 -3.09 -3.62 21.24
C MET A 235 -3.56 -2.59 22.26
N SER A 236 -4.88 -2.37 22.35
CA SER A 236 -5.50 -1.46 23.32
C SER A 236 -5.22 -1.89 24.77
N GLU A 237 -5.32 -3.21 25.07
CA GLU A 237 -5.01 -3.77 26.39
C GLU A 237 -3.54 -3.63 26.79
N ARG A 238 -2.63 -3.49 25.81
CA ARG A 238 -1.21 -3.22 26.04
C ARG A 238 -0.90 -1.72 26.21
N GLY A 239 -1.93 -0.87 26.22
CA GLY A 239 -1.81 0.57 26.38
C GLY A 239 -1.38 1.32 25.11
N ILE A 240 -1.46 0.67 23.94
CA ILE A 240 -1.18 1.33 22.66
C ILE A 240 -2.46 2.05 22.21
N THR A 241 -2.37 3.37 22.04
CA THR A 241 -3.48 4.20 21.58
C THR A 241 -3.76 3.96 20.10
N MET A 242 -4.77 3.13 19.83
CA MET A 242 -5.32 2.91 18.50
C MET A 242 -6.17 4.11 18.06
N ILE A 243 -6.36 4.27 16.75
CA ILE A 243 -7.38 5.20 16.22
C ILE A 243 -8.77 4.58 16.40
N ASP A 244 -9.73 5.37 16.84
CA ASP A 244 -11.06 4.91 17.26
C ASP A 244 -11.84 4.12 16.19
N GLU A 245 -11.52 4.32 14.91
CA GLU A 245 -12.22 3.72 13.78
C GLU A 245 -11.35 2.69 13.04
N ILE A 246 -11.92 1.50 12.80
CA ILE A 246 -11.41 0.56 11.81
C ILE A 246 -12.07 0.92 10.47
N GLN A 247 -11.25 1.29 9.49
CA GLN A 247 -11.71 1.70 8.18
C GLN A 247 -11.90 0.48 7.27
N GLY A 248 -12.85 0.58 6.34
CA GLY A 248 -13.28 -0.53 5.50
C GLY A 248 -14.70 -0.98 5.89
N PRO A 249 -15.16 -2.14 5.40
CA PRO A 249 -16.47 -2.65 5.78
C PRO A 249 -16.54 -2.92 7.29
N PRO A 250 -17.71 -2.80 7.93
CA PRO A 250 -17.87 -3.18 9.32
C PRO A 250 -17.66 -4.69 9.50
N ALA A 251 -17.50 -5.15 10.73
CA ALA A 251 -17.67 -6.57 11.02
C ALA A 251 -19.12 -6.98 10.72
N TRP A 252 -19.31 -7.93 9.81
CA TRP A 252 -20.61 -8.37 9.29
C TRP A 252 -20.59 -9.90 9.08
N SER A 253 -21.73 -10.49 8.68
CA SER A 253 -21.87 -11.95 8.61
C SER A 253 -21.38 -12.59 7.31
N GLY A 254 -21.07 -11.79 6.29
CA GLY A 254 -20.57 -12.27 5.01
C GLY A 254 -19.05 -12.44 4.96
N PRO A 255 -18.52 -12.87 3.81
CA PRO A 255 -17.09 -13.03 3.61
C PRO A 255 -16.36 -11.67 3.67
N ASP A 256 -15.10 -11.67 4.11
CA ASP A 256 -14.29 -10.46 4.09
C ASP A 256 -14.11 -9.96 2.65
N VAL A 257 -14.35 -8.68 2.41
CA VAL A 257 -14.19 -8.05 1.08
C VAL A 257 -13.24 -6.87 1.14
N LEU A 258 -12.44 -6.70 0.08
CA LEU A 258 -11.40 -5.68 -0.03
C LEU A 258 -10.43 -5.75 1.16
N LEU A 259 -10.44 -4.75 2.05
CA LEU A 259 -9.64 -4.77 3.27
C LEU A 259 -10.32 -3.98 4.39
N ARG A 260 -9.95 -4.31 5.62
CA ARG A 260 -10.17 -3.50 6.81
C ARG A 260 -8.81 -3.08 7.35
N GLN A 261 -8.70 -1.87 7.87
CA GLN A 261 -7.44 -1.33 8.37
C GLN A 261 -7.62 -0.37 9.54
N THR A 262 -6.62 -0.29 10.38
CA THR A 262 -6.54 0.68 11.48
C THR A 262 -5.08 1.02 11.75
N SER A 263 -4.82 2.05 12.55
CA SER A 263 -3.47 2.44 12.93
C SER A 263 -3.40 2.78 14.41
N PHE A 264 -2.18 2.85 14.94
CA PHE A 264 -1.92 3.49 16.22
C PHE A 264 -1.29 4.86 16.00
N ARG A 265 -1.54 5.78 16.94
CA ARG A 265 -1.19 7.18 16.79
C ARG A 265 0.34 7.36 16.61
N ALA A 266 0.72 8.23 15.67
CA ALA A 266 2.13 8.56 15.40
C ALA A 266 2.87 9.00 16.67
N LEU A 267 4.05 8.41 16.89
CA LEU A 267 4.93 8.80 18.00
C LEU A 267 5.60 10.13 17.69
N ALA A 268 5.95 10.87 18.74
CA ALA A 268 6.79 12.05 18.60
C ALA A 268 8.24 11.59 18.44
N GLU A 269 8.79 11.73 17.25
CA GLU A 269 10.12 11.25 16.90
C GLU A 269 11.11 12.40 17.03
N PRO A 270 12.21 12.25 17.78
CA PRO A 270 13.22 13.29 17.90
C PRO A 270 13.81 13.65 16.53
N ARG A 271 13.84 14.94 16.21
CA ARG A 271 14.38 15.47 14.96
C ARG A 271 15.31 16.62 15.25
N ARG A 272 16.38 16.73 14.46
CA ARG A 272 17.25 17.89 14.48
C ARG A 272 16.68 18.95 13.54
N PHE A 273 16.61 20.19 14.02
CA PHE A 273 16.21 21.35 13.24
C PHE A 273 17.36 22.34 13.12
N LEU A 274 17.38 23.07 12.02
CA LEU A 274 18.26 24.20 11.76
C LEU A 274 17.43 25.48 11.78
N ALA A 275 17.75 26.39 12.71
CA ALA A 275 17.16 27.71 12.78
C ALA A 275 17.76 28.64 11.70
N ALA A 276 17.08 29.75 11.42
CA ALA A 276 17.50 30.73 10.42
C ALA A 276 18.86 31.38 10.71
N ASP A 277 19.31 31.39 11.97
CA ASP A 277 20.62 31.88 12.37
C ASP A 277 21.75 30.82 12.25
N GLY A 278 21.41 29.62 11.76
CA GLY A 278 22.32 28.49 11.61
C GLY A 278 22.49 27.64 12.87
N THR A 279 21.78 27.94 13.96
CA THR A 279 21.82 27.16 15.19
C THR A 279 21.01 25.87 15.04
N SER A 280 21.59 24.74 15.42
CA SER A 280 20.89 23.46 15.47
C SER A 280 20.23 23.25 16.83
N TYR A 281 19.00 22.75 16.84
CA TYR A 281 18.29 22.36 18.07
C TYR A 281 17.50 21.05 17.87
N ASP A 282 17.18 20.38 18.98
CA ASP A 282 16.35 19.18 18.97
C ASP A 282 14.87 19.58 19.09
N GLY A 283 14.04 19.03 18.20
CA GLY A 283 12.59 19.09 18.22
C GLY A 283 12.00 17.70 18.03
N ALA A 284 10.71 17.63 17.71
CA ALA A 284 10.06 16.36 17.38
C ALA A 284 9.05 16.53 16.25
N LEU A 285 8.92 15.50 15.41
CA LEU A 285 7.91 15.40 14.37
C LEU A 285 7.05 14.15 14.58
N ARG A 286 5.82 14.18 14.08
CA ARG A 286 4.88 13.04 14.09
C ARG A 286 4.58 12.65 12.65
N VAL A 287 5.53 11.97 12.01
CA VAL A 287 5.44 11.64 10.58
C VAL A 287 5.29 10.14 10.31
N ARG A 288 5.64 9.30 11.28
CA ARG A 288 5.52 7.84 11.18
C ARG A 288 4.53 7.27 12.18
N PHE A 289 3.76 6.30 11.73
CA PHE A 289 2.77 5.57 12.52
C PHE A 289 2.82 4.09 12.15
N GLY A 290 2.27 3.22 13.00
CA GLY A 290 2.05 1.84 12.60
C GLY A 290 0.60 1.64 12.19
N GLU A 291 0.42 0.89 11.13
CA GLU A 291 -0.87 0.53 10.58
C GLU A 291 -0.96 -1.00 10.56
N VAL A 292 -2.16 -1.54 10.53
CA VAL A 292 -2.43 -2.97 10.42
C VAL A 292 -3.66 -3.19 9.55
N GLU A 293 -3.66 -4.29 8.80
CA GLU A 293 -4.74 -4.59 7.86
C GLU A 293 -5.19 -6.05 7.90
N ALA A 294 -6.47 -6.27 7.63
CA ALA A 294 -7.03 -7.56 7.26
C ALA A 294 -7.50 -7.48 5.80
N ARG A 295 -7.21 -8.52 5.01
CA ARG A 295 -7.48 -8.54 3.57
C ARG A 295 -8.49 -9.61 3.22
N GLY A 296 -9.52 -9.17 2.51
CA GLY A 296 -10.62 -9.96 1.98
C GLY A 296 -10.48 -10.26 0.49
N ILE A 297 -11.62 -10.58 -0.12
CA ILE A 297 -11.76 -10.92 -1.54
C ILE A 297 -11.71 -9.65 -2.41
N ALA A 298 -11.05 -9.73 -3.56
CA ALA A 298 -11.06 -8.69 -4.58
C ALA A 298 -12.44 -8.60 -5.25
N LEU A 299 -13.03 -7.40 -5.27
CA LEU A 299 -14.34 -7.17 -5.89
C LEU A 299 -14.21 -6.81 -7.38
N THR A 300 -15.21 -7.18 -8.17
CA THR A 300 -15.38 -6.67 -9.54
C THR A 300 -15.83 -5.20 -9.51
N PRO A 301 -15.83 -4.46 -10.63
CA PRO A 301 -16.41 -3.11 -10.67
C PRO A 301 -17.85 -3.09 -10.15
N ALA A 302 -18.67 -4.07 -10.51
CA ALA A 302 -20.04 -4.20 -9.98
C ALA A 302 -20.03 -4.40 -8.46
N GLY A 303 -19.25 -5.36 -7.94
CA GLY A 303 -19.14 -5.55 -6.49
C GLY A 303 -18.65 -4.29 -5.76
N ARG A 304 -17.74 -3.54 -6.38
CA ARG A 304 -17.24 -2.28 -5.84
C ARG A 304 -18.32 -1.20 -5.80
N GLU A 305 -19.19 -1.10 -6.78
CA GLU A 305 -20.33 -0.16 -6.77
C GLU A 305 -21.27 -0.44 -5.59
N HIS A 306 -21.59 -1.72 -5.33
CA HIS A 306 -22.39 -2.12 -4.17
C HIS A 306 -21.70 -1.78 -2.86
N TYR A 307 -20.40 -2.07 -2.76
CA TYR A 307 -19.56 -1.74 -1.61
C TYR A 307 -19.54 -0.23 -1.35
N ASP A 308 -19.25 0.58 -2.37
CA ASP A 308 -19.16 2.03 -2.25
C ASP A 308 -20.51 2.64 -1.86
N ALA A 309 -21.65 2.13 -2.37
CA ALA A 309 -22.99 2.59 -1.99
C ALA A 309 -23.34 2.33 -0.52
N LEU A 310 -22.80 1.27 0.10
CA LEU A 310 -22.93 1.00 1.52
C LEU A 310 -21.99 1.87 2.36
N MET A 311 -20.75 2.01 1.92
CA MET A 311 -19.75 2.87 2.58
C MET A 311 -20.13 4.35 2.55
N ASP A 312 -20.66 4.86 1.43
CA ASP A 312 -21.07 6.27 1.25
C ASP A 312 -22.07 6.76 2.29
N ARG A 313 -22.94 5.86 2.76
CA ARG A 313 -23.96 6.16 3.76
C ARG A 313 -23.59 5.69 5.17
N ASN A 314 -22.35 5.25 5.38
CA ASN A 314 -21.88 4.65 6.62
C ASN A 314 -22.83 3.55 7.13
N ALA A 315 -23.23 2.64 6.24
CA ALA A 315 -24.22 1.61 6.53
C ALA A 315 -23.77 0.70 7.69
N PRO A 316 -24.60 0.47 8.72
CA PRO A 316 -24.29 -0.44 9.82
C PRO A 316 -24.26 -1.90 9.33
N ALA A 317 -23.64 -2.80 10.10
CA ALA A 317 -23.53 -4.23 9.76
C ALA A 317 -24.85 -4.90 9.34
N ALA A 318 -25.97 -4.55 9.99
CA ALA A 318 -27.30 -5.09 9.65
C ALA A 318 -27.78 -4.72 8.23
N ASP A 319 -27.28 -3.62 7.66
CA ASP A 319 -27.56 -3.25 6.27
C ASP A 319 -26.67 -4.02 5.31
N TRP A 320 -25.40 -4.25 5.66
CA TRP A 320 -24.50 -5.14 4.91
C TRP A 320 -25.07 -6.56 4.81
N ASP A 321 -25.52 -7.12 5.94
CA ASP A 321 -26.13 -8.45 6.01
C ASP A 321 -27.40 -8.58 5.15
N ARG A 322 -28.09 -7.47 4.87
CA ARG A 322 -29.34 -7.44 4.11
C ARG A 322 -29.12 -7.14 2.63
N GLU A 323 -28.13 -6.33 2.29
CA GLU A 323 -28.00 -5.70 0.97
C GLU A 323 -26.76 -6.14 0.20
N PHE A 324 -25.81 -6.83 0.84
CA PHE A 324 -24.63 -7.40 0.21
C PHE A 324 -24.63 -8.93 0.33
N PRO A 325 -24.23 -9.70 -0.70
CA PRO A 325 -24.25 -11.16 -0.62
C PRO A 325 -23.40 -11.70 0.52
N ASN A 326 -23.99 -12.56 1.35
CA ASN A 326 -23.37 -13.01 2.60
C ASN A 326 -22.61 -14.35 2.47
N THR A 327 -22.38 -14.83 1.24
CA THR A 327 -21.61 -16.06 0.98
C THR A 327 -20.70 -15.90 -0.22
N GLU A 328 -19.54 -16.57 -0.21
CA GLU A 328 -18.63 -16.63 -1.38
C GLU A 328 -19.37 -17.13 -2.63
N ALA A 329 -20.23 -18.15 -2.49
CA ALA A 329 -20.97 -18.73 -3.61
C ALA A 329 -21.93 -17.73 -4.28
N GLN A 330 -22.57 -16.85 -3.50
CA GLN A 330 -23.42 -15.80 -4.07
C GLN A 330 -22.59 -14.68 -4.70
N LEU A 331 -21.47 -14.27 -4.07
CA LEU A 331 -20.55 -13.30 -4.69
C LEU A 331 -20.03 -13.78 -6.04
N GLU A 332 -19.73 -15.08 -6.13
CA GLU A 332 -19.32 -15.73 -7.36
C GLU A 332 -20.45 -15.76 -8.40
N SER A 333 -21.64 -16.26 -8.03
CA SER A 333 -22.76 -16.39 -8.97
C SER A 333 -23.22 -15.06 -9.54
N ASP A 334 -23.17 -14.01 -8.72
CA ASP A 334 -23.62 -12.67 -9.07
C ASP A 334 -22.52 -11.85 -9.78
N GLY A 335 -21.30 -12.40 -9.90
CA GLY A 335 -20.18 -11.74 -10.55
C GLY A 335 -19.67 -10.50 -9.80
N LEU A 336 -19.80 -10.50 -8.47
CA LEU A 336 -19.47 -9.36 -7.61
C LEU A 336 -18.04 -9.46 -7.04
N ALA A 337 -17.44 -10.64 -7.06
CA ALA A 337 -16.04 -10.83 -6.65
C ALA A 337 -15.26 -11.70 -7.64
N TYR A 338 -13.94 -11.63 -7.56
CA TYR A 338 -13.04 -12.42 -8.40
C TYR A 338 -12.67 -13.74 -7.72
N PHE A 339 -12.70 -14.82 -8.51
CA PHE A 339 -12.36 -16.18 -8.09
C PHE A 339 -11.35 -16.80 -9.05
N GLU A 340 -10.46 -17.63 -8.52
CA GLU A 340 -9.63 -18.52 -9.31
C GLU A 340 -10.16 -19.94 -9.26
N TYR A 341 -10.01 -20.64 -10.38
CA TYR A 341 -10.63 -21.94 -10.58
C TYR A 341 -9.62 -23.07 -10.62
N ARG A 342 -9.90 -24.12 -9.87
CA ARG A 342 -9.20 -25.41 -9.93
C ARG A 342 -10.18 -26.57 -10.13
N VAL A 343 -9.65 -27.74 -10.45
CA VAL A 343 -10.42 -28.98 -10.50
C VAL A 343 -10.19 -29.76 -9.21
N ASP A 344 -11.28 -30.11 -8.53
CA ASP A 344 -11.29 -30.92 -7.33
C ASP A 344 -12.36 -32.01 -7.45
N GLU A 345 -11.99 -33.27 -7.22
CA GLU A 345 -12.88 -34.43 -7.35
C GLU A 345 -13.72 -34.47 -8.66
N GLY A 346 -13.18 -33.93 -9.76
CA GLY A 346 -13.88 -33.88 -11.06
C GLY A 346 -14.90 -32.75 -11.21
N ALA A 347 -14.99 -31.84 -10.24
CA ALA A 347 -15.75 -30.61 -10.30
C ALA A 347 -14.83 -29.39 -10.39
N MET A 348 -15.34 -28.29 -10.96
CA MET A 348 -14.67 -26.99 -10.88
C MET A 348 -15.01 -26.35 -9.54
N VAL A 349 -13.98 -25.89 -8.82
CA VAL A 349 -14.12 -25.19 -7.54
C VAL A 349 -13.50 -23.80 -7.67
N GLY A 350 -14.23 -22.79 -7.20
CA GLY A 350 -13.78 -21.41 -7.09
C GLY A 350 -13.12 -21.15 -5.73
N ASP A 351 -11.90 -20.63 -5.76
CA ASP A 351 -11.19 -20.11 -4.60
C ASP A 351 -11.13 -18.57 -4.72
N PRO A 352 -11.47 -17.79 -3.68
CA PRO A 352 -11.51 -16.34 -3.79
C PRO A 352 -10.12 -15.76 -4.06
N ILE A 353 -10.06 -14.77 -4.96
CA ILE A 353 -8.83 -14.01 -5.21
C ILE A 353 -8.70 -12.92 -4.14
N VAL A 354 -7.59 -12.92 -3.42
CA VAL A 354 -7.29 -11.95 -2.36
C VAL A 354 -7.13 -10.55 -2.96
N TYR A 355 -7.63 -9.53 -2.27
CA TYR A 355 -7.41 -8.14 -2.63
C TYR A 355 -5.97 -7.69 -2.30
N GLU A 356 -5.21 -7.36 -3.34
CA GLU A 356 -3.79 -6.98 -3.31
C GLU A 356 -3.56 -5.47 -3.46
N ASP A 357 -4.61 -4.67 -3.50
CA ASP A 357 -4.53 -3.21 -3.67
C ASP A 357 -4.96 -2.48 -2.39
N PHE A 358 -5.22 -1.17 -2.52
CA PHE A 358 -5.50 -0.23 -1.43
C PHE A 358 -6.88 0.41 -1.57
N LEU A 359 -7.42 0.92 -0.47
CA LEU A 359 -8.65 1.72 -0.48
C LEU A 359 -8.30 3.22 -0.58
N PRO A 360 -8.68 3.93 -1.67
CA PRO A 360 -8.32 5.33 -1.88
C PRO A 360 -8.78 6.26 -0.73
N ARG A 361 -10.03 6.11 -0.29
CA ARG A 361 -10.62 6.96 0.77
C ARG A 361 -10.00 6.72 2.13
N SER A 362 -9.70 5.46 2.43
CA SER A 362 -9.13 5.07 3.71
C SER A 362 -7.70 5.56 3.87
N ALA A 363 -6.88 5.48 2.82
CA ALA A 363 -5.53 6.05 2.84
C ALA A 363 -5.56 7.54 3.25
N ALA A 364 -6.41 8.36 2.62
CA ALA A 364 -6.59 9.77 2.97
C ALA A 364 -7.10 9.97 4.41
N GLY A 365 -8.05 9.16 4.88
CA GLY A 365 -8.59 9.23 6.24
C GLY A 365 -7.57 8.87 7.33
N ILE A 366 -6.71 7.87 7.09
CA ILE A 366 -5.59 7.53 7.98
C ILE A 366 -4.55 8.66 7.99
N PHE A 367 -4.26 9.26 6.83
CA PHE A 367 -3.34 10.40 6.78
C PHE A 367 -3.88 11.59 7.56
N ALA A 368 -5.14 11.95 7.37
CA ALA A 368 -5.76 13.07 8.07
C ALA A 368 -5.80 12.84 9.59
N SER A 369 -6.24 11.65 10.03
CA SER A 369 -6.42 11.36 11.47
C SER A 369 -5.10 11.27 12.24
N ASN A 370 -4.03 10.76 11.62
CA ASN A 370 -2.70 10.72 12.25
C ASN A 370 -2.00 12.09 12.29
N LEU A 371 -2.34 13.00 11.40
CA LEU A 371 -1.72 14.32 11.28
C LEU A 371 -2.55 15.44 11.94
N ALA A 372 -3.79 15.15 12.37
CA ALA A 372 -4.72 16.14 12.93
C ALA A 372 -4.28 16.79 14.26
N ASP A 373 -3.42 16.12 15.05
CA ASP A 373 -2.88 16.69 16.31
C ASP A 373 -1.80 17.76 16.07
N VAL A 374 -1.32 17.94 14.84
CA VAL A 374 -0.32 18.95 14.49
C VAL A 374 -1.03 20.26 14.14
N ASN A 375 -1.54 20.99 15.16
CA ASN A 375 -2.14 22.34 15.06
C ASN A 375 -2.60 22.73 13.63
N LEU A 376 -3.57 22.00 13.07
CA LEU A 376 -4.21 22.31 11.79
C LEU A 376 -5.18 23.48 11.99
N ALA A 377 -4.68 24.61 12.47
CA ALA A 377 -5.34 25.89 12.30
C ALA A 377 -5.00 26.33 10.87
N ASN A 378 -5.91 26.03 9.93
CA ASN A 378 -5.94 26.46 8.53
C ASN A 378 -5.49 25.41 7.49
N ASP A 379 -6.29 24.35 7.31
CA ASP A 379 -6.41 23.69 5.99
C ASP A 379 -7.14 24.67 5.04
N THR A 380 -6.49 25.78 4.70
CA THR A 380 -6.99 26.68 3.66
C THR A 380 -6.54 26.13 2.33
N ALA A 381 -7.35 25.25 1.75
CA ALA A 381 -7.43 25.20 0.30
C ALA A 381 -7.63 26.65 -0.14
N LEU A 382 -6.66 27.20 -0.89
CA LEU A 382 -6.85 28.51 -1.52
C LEU A 382 -8.18 28.39 -2.26
N GLY A 383 -9.14 29.28 -2.01
CA GLY A 383 -10.53 29.23 -2.52
C GLY A 383 -10.66 29.40 -4.04
N ILE A 384 -9.68 28.89 -4.78
CA ILE A 384 -9.55 28.82 -6.22
C ILE A 384 -10.37 27.62 -6.68
N SER A 385 -11.38 27.89 -7.52
CA SER A 385 -12.17 26.84 -8.15
C SER A 385 -11.28 25.95 -9.02
N ALA A 386 -11.60 24.66 -9.15
CA ALA A 386 -10.85 23.73 -10.00
C ALA A 386 -10.75 24.18 -11.48
N ALA A 387 -11.63 25.08 -11.92
CA ALA A 387 -11.62 25.64 -13.28
C ALA A 387 -10.59 26.78 -13.46
N ASP A 388 -10.25 27.53 -12.40
CA ASP A 388 -9.32 28.68 -12.45
C ASP A 388 -7.88 28.32 -12.02
N SER A 389 -7.65 27.08 -11.55
CA SER A 389 -6.37 26.66 -10.96
C SER A 389 -5.30 26.22 -11.97
N GLY A 390 -5.60 26.20 -13.28
CA GLY A 390 -4.71 25.55 -14.26
C GLY A 390 -4.50 24.06 -13.93
N TYR A 391 -5.56 23.42 -13.45
CA TYR A 391 -5.58 22.04 -12.94
C TYR A 391 -4.90 21.09 -13.92
N GLN A 392 -3.71 20.58 -13.53
CA GLN A 392 -3.12 19.48 -14.26
C GLN A 392 -3.97 18.25 -14.00
N ASN A 393 -4.53 17.68 -15.07
CA ASN A 393 -5.29 16.45 -14.96
C ASN A 393 -4.32 15.30 -14.73
N TYR A 394 -4.21 14.84 -13.48
CA TYR A 394 -3.48 13.63 -13.16
C TYR A 394 -4.44 12.46 -13.37
N ASP A 395 -4.05 11.53 -14.22
CA ASP A 395 -4.74 10.28 -14.45
C ASP A 395 -3.71 9.16 -14.62
N ILE A 396 -4.20 7.94 -14.81
CA ILE A 396 -3.33 6.76 -15.00
C ILE A 396 -2.41 6.90 -16.22
N ALA A 397 -2.83 7.61 -17.28
CA ALA A 397 -2.04 7.82 -18.48
C ALA A 397 -0.92 8.85 -18.25
N TRP A 398 -1.22 9.94 -17.56
CA TRP A 398 -0.23 10.90 -17.09
C TRP A 398 0.81 10.20 -16.20
N LEU A 399 0.35 9.38 -15.25
CA LEU A 399 1.25 8.70 -14.31
C LEU A 399 2.15 7.69 -15.04
N SER A 400 1.60 6.94 -16.00
CA SER A 400 2.37 6.03 -16.85
C SER A 400 3.47 6.76 -17.62
N ASN A 401 3.16 7.93 -18.19
CA ASN A 401 4.15 8.77 -18.87
C ASN A 401 5.21 9.33 -17.90
N ALA A 402 4.80 9.74 -16.71
CA ALA A 402 5.71 10.26 -15.68
C ALA A 402 6.70 9.19 -15.22
N ILE A 403 6.22 7.97 -14.94
CA ILE A 403 7.04 6.84 -14.52
C ILE A 403 7.87 6.31 -15.70
N GLY A 404 7.33 6.30 -16.91
CA GLY A 404 7.96 5.72 -18.10
C GLY A 404 7.66 4.23 -18.31
N VAL A 405 6.71 3.67 -17.56
CA VAL A 405 6.13 2.33 -17.78
C VAL A 405 4.61 2.41 -17.57
N ASP A 406 3.87 1.48 -18.18
CA ASP A 406 2.41 1.41 -18.01
C ASP A 406 2.04 1.12 -16.56
N VAL A 407 1.17 1.95 -15.99
CA VAL A 407 0.52 1.68 -14.70
C VAL A 407 -0.64 0.72 -14.96
N HIS A 408 -0.62 -0.44 -14.32
CA HIS A 408 -1.63 -1.47 -14.54
C HIS A 408 -2.98 -1.09 -13.91
N ASP A 409 -4.08 -1.39 -14.59
CA ASP A 409 -5.40 -1.41 -13.97
C ASP A 409 -5.53 -2.67 -13.09
N PRO A 410 -5.77 -2.55 -11.77
CA PRO A 410 -5.95 -3.70 -10.90
C PRO A 410 -7.10 -4.62 -11.34
N TYR A 411 -8.20 -4.08 -11.87
CA TYR A 411 -9.34 -4.89 -12.32
C TYR A 411 -8.96 -5.80 -13.49
N ASP A 412 -8.12 -5.33 -14.40
CA ASP A 412 -7.62 -6.13 -15.50
C ASP A 412 -6.73 -7.28 -15.03
N LEU A 413 -5.91 -7.06 -13.99
CA LEU A 413 -5.08 -8.10 -13.39
C LEU A 413 -5.93 -9.22 -12.76
N TYR A 414 -6.92 -8.86 -11.93
CA TYR A 414 -7.80 -9.84 -11.30
C TYR A 414 -8.65 -10.60 -12.32
N ARG A 415 -9.21 -9.89 -13.32
CA ARG A 415 -9.97 -10.50 -14.41
C ARG A 415 -9.11 -11.48 -15.19
N THR A 416 -7.87 -11.12 -15.52
CA THR A 416 -6.93 -12.00 -16.24
C THR A 416 -6.60 -13.25 -15.43
N GLN A 417 -6.37 -13.12 -14.11
CA GLN A 417 -6.14 -14.27 -13.24
C GLN A 417 -7.34 -15.24 -13.22
N GLN A 418 -8.55 -14.69 -13.06
CA GLN A 418 -9.80 -15.46 -13.09
C GLN A 418 -9.99 -16.17 -14.43
N GLU A 419 -9.89 -15.46 -15.55
CA GLU A 419 -10.08 -16.03 -16.89
C GLU A 419 -9.07 -17.12 -17.20
N ARG A 420 -7.80 -16.91 -16.83
CA ARG A 420 -6.71 -17.88 -17.03
C ARG A 420 -6.94 -19.16 -16.22
N SER A 421 -7.28 -19.04 -14.94
CA SER A 421 -7.54 -20.20 -14.08
C SER A 421 -8.79 -20.96 -14.53
N ARG A 422 -9.86 -20.25 -14.91
CA ARG A 422 -11.08 -20.85 -15.48
C ARG A 422 -10.80 -21.65 -16.75
N ALA A 423 -10.06 -21.08 -17.69
CA ALA A 423 -9.68 -21.76 -18.93
C ALA A 423 -8.85 -23.02 -18.65
N HIS A 424 -7.93 -22.94 -17.68
CA HIS A 424 -7.12 -24.09 -17.26
C HIS A 424 -7.99 -25.21 -16.67
N ALA A 425 -8.90 -24.87 -15.74
CA ALA A 425 -9.78 -25.84 -15.09
C ALA A 425 -10.74 -26.51 -16.10
N LEU A 426 -11.31 -25.74 -17.04
CA LEU A 426 -12.14 -26.30 -18.13
C LEU A 426 -11.36 -27.28 -19.02
N ALA A 427 -10.10 -26.96 -19.34
CA ALA A 427 -9.25 -27.85 -20.14
C ALA A 427 -8.94 -29.16 -19.40
N GLN A 428 -8.75 -29.12 -18.08
CA GLN A 428 -8.56 -30.32 -17.25
C GLN A 428 -9.82 -31.20 -17.24
N LEU A 429 -11.01 -30.63 -17.01
CA LEU A 429 -12.28 -31.36 -17.03
C LEU A 429 -12.58 -31.99 -18.39
N GLY A 430 -12.32 -31.26 -19.49
CA GLY A 430 -12.49 -31.77 -20.85
C GLY A 430 -11.54 -32.93 -21.21
N ARG A 431 -10.38 -33.02 -20.55
CA ARG A 431 -9.46 -34.17 -20.67
C ARG A 431 -9.96 -35.37 -19.85
N SER A 432 -10.45 -35.16 -18.63
CA SER A 432 -11.00 -36.22 -17.79
C SER A 432 -12.23 -36.90 -18.41
N GLY A 433 -13.09 -36.14 -19.11
CA GLY A 433 -14.24 -36.72 -19.82
C GLY A 433 -13.90 -37.57 -21.05
N ASN A 434 -12.67 -37.48 -21.58
CA ASN A 434 -12.23 -38.23 -22.77
C ASN A 434 -11.45 -39.52 -22.45
N VAL A 435 -11.08 -39.76 -21.19
CA VAL A 435 -10.32 -40.95 -20.78
C VAL A 435 -11.24 -42.17 -20.57
N ASP A 436 -12.56 -41.99 -20.43
CA ASP A 436 -13.49 -43.07 -20.09
C ASP A 436 -14.21 -43.75 -21.28
N THR A 437 -13.81 -43.47 -22.53
CA THR A 437 -14.44 -44.06 -23.73
C THR A 437 -13.56 -45.05 -24.51
N ARG A 438 -12.36 -45.38 -24.03
CA ARG A 438 -11.45 -46.37 -24.67
C ARG A 438 -11.23 -47.64 -23.86
N GLY A 439 -12.13 -47.95 -22.92
CA GLY A 439 -12.10 -49.15 -22.07
C GLY A 439 -13.27 -50.12 -22.28
N ALA A 440 -13.86 -50.17 -23.49
CA ALA A 440 -14.87 -51.17 -23.83
C ALA A 440 -14.81 -51.53 -25.31
N ARG A 441 -13.89 -52.42 -25.70
CA ARG A 441 -14.04 -53.33 -26.84
C ARG A 441 -13.32 -54.64 -26.57
#